data_AF-A0A0S8END8-F1
#
_entry.id   AF-A0A0S8END8-F1
#
_cell.length_a   1.000
_cell.length_b   1.000
_cell.length_c   1.000
_cell.angle_alpha   90.00
_cell.angle_beta   90.00
_cell.angle_gamma   90.00
#
_symmetry.space_group_name_H-M   'P 1'
#
loop_
_entity.id
_entity.type
_entity.pdbx_description
1 polymer ?
#
loop_
_entity_poly.entity_id
_entity_poly.type
_entity_poly.pdbx_seq_one_letter_code
_entity_poly.pdbx_strand_id
1 'polypeptide(L)'
;MIYAAFTVYLLGIFFMALGIYRLWAEMLRPRWVSWALLPGTVVSEMAYIFGCLITGDLGPVIAAFMSILACGAGIVIVHALLGEPVIGQFAVGADALLRPAELPRQLPTHAAAFWDQFILQVRLLRRMAGTWLELDWLNWRVPLFVYLATCLSIRLAPVRRSLRATLAAVVVLAAIIAIVGVIWRQFDGLMGDIWPLVTYVWSSLLFLLAVSLLVRGAFGLVRALLQE
;
A
#
# COMPACT_ATOMS: atom_id res chain seq x y z
N MET A 1 -19.82 7.25 5.54
CA MET A 1 -19.14 7.45 4.23
C MET A 1 -17.65 7.10 4.27
N ILE A 2 -16.93 7.42 5.35
CA ILE A 2 -15.49 7.11 5.51
C ILE A 2 -15.13 5.64 5.23
N TYR A 3 -15.97 4.69 5.68
CA TYR A 3 -15.74 3.26 5.48
C TYR A 3 -15.80 2.82 4.01
N ALA A 4 -16.68 3.43 3.22
CA ALA A 4 -16.75 3.16 1.78
C ALA A 4 -15.50 3.68 1.07
N ALA A 5 -15.05 4.89 1.41
CA ALA A 5 -13.79 5.44 0.89
C ALA A 5 -12.60 4.55 1.29
N PHE A 6 -12.53 4.13 2.55
CA PHE A 6 -11.49 3.25 3.04
C PHE A 6 -11.43 1.92 2.26
N THR A 7 -12.59 1.27 2.07
CA THR A 7 -12.71 0.05 1.28
C THR A 7 -12.18 0.24 -0.15
N VAL A 8 -12.52 1.36 -0.80
CA VAL A 8 -12.02 1.68 -2.15
C VAL A 8 -10.51 1.86 -2.15
N TYR A 9 -9.93 2.55 -1.16
CA TYR A 9 -8.48 2.71 -1.07
C TYR A 9 -7.76 1.41 -0.75
N LEU A 10 -8.30 0.53 0.10
CA LEU A 10 -7.73 -0.79 0.36
C LEU A 10 -7.66 -1.63 -0.92
N LEU A 11 -8.74 -1.61 -1.71
CA LEU A 11 -8.79 -2.30 -3.00
C LEU A 11 -7.78 -1.68 -3.99
N GLY A 12 -7.66 -0.36 -4.05
CA GLY A 12 -6.65 0.28 -4.89
C GLY A 12 -5.21 0.01 -4.43
N ILE A 13 -4.93 -0.01 -3.12
CA ILE A 13 -3.65 -0.44 -2.53
C ILE A 13 -3.30 -1.86 -3.01
N PHE A 14 -4.26 -2.77 -2.94
CA PHE A 14 -4.09 -4.14 -3.40
C PHE A 14 -3.73 -4.21 -4.89
N PHE A 15 -4.45 -3.49 -5.75
CA PHE A 15 -4.17 -3.47 -7.19
C PHE A 15 -2.84 -2.80 -7.53
N MET A 16 -2.48 -1.71 -6.85
CA MET A 16 -1.18 -1.05 -7.03
C MET A 16 -0.03 -1.97 -6.60
N ALA A 17 -0.15 -2.63 -5.44
CA ALA A 17 0.82 -3.61 -4.96
C ALA A 17 1.04 -4.74 -5.98
N LEU A 18 -0.05 -5.29 -6.54
CA LEU A 18 0.01 -6.31 -7.59
C LEU A 18 0.68 -5.78 -8.87
N GLY A 19 0.34 -4.56 -9.28
CA GLY A 19 0.90 -3.90 -10.46
C GLY A 19 2.41 -3.66 -10.33
N ILE A 20 2.85 -3.11 -9.20
CA ILE A 20 4.26 -2.87 -8.88
C ILE A 20 5.02 -4.20 -8.90
N TYR A 21 4.49 -5.25 -8.25
CA TYR A 21 5.15 -6.54 -8.23
C TYR A 21 5.35 -7.10 -9.65
N ARG A 22 4.31 -7.08 -10.49
CA ARG A 22 4.39 -7.57 -11.87
C ARG A 22 5.39 -6.76 -12.70
N LEU A 23 5.34 -5.44 -12.58
CA LEU A 23 6.26 -4.55 -13.27
C LEU A 23 7.71 -4.82 -12.87
N TRP A 24 7.98 -5.02 -11.58
CA TRP A 24 9.31 -5.36 -11.09
C TRP A 24 9.76 -6.76 -11.52
N ALA A 25 8.86 -7.74 -11.57
CA ALA A 25 9.16 -9.10 -12.04
C ALA A 25 9.47 -9.15 -13.54
N GLU A 26 8.95 -8.21 -14.34
CA GLU A 26 9.29 -8.04 -15.76
C GLU A 26 10.64 -7.32 -15.94
N MET A 27 10.92 -6.30 -15.11
CA MET A 27 12.14 -5.49 -15.22
C MET A 27 13.38 -6.14 -14.60
N LEU A 28 13.20 -6.86 -13.50
CA LEU A 28 14.25 -7.47 -12.69
C LEU A 28 14.06 -8.98 -12.66
N ARG A 29 15.18 -9.73 -12.53
CA ARG A 29 15.11 -11.18 -12.36
C ARG A 29 14.22 -11.51 -11.14
N PRO A 30 13.22 -12.41 -11.26
CA PRO A 30 12.25 -12.68 -10.18
C PRO A 30 12.86 -13.10 -8.83
N ARG A 31 14.07 -13.68 -8.85
CA ARG A 31 14.85 -14.01 -7.64
C ARG A 31 15.23 -12.76 -6.83
N TRP A 32 15.64 -11.69 -7.50
CA TRP A 32 16.05 -10.43 -6.85
C TRP A 32 14.86 -9.72 -6.23
N VAL A 33 13.73 -9.67 -6.95
CA VAL A 33 12.47 -9.10 -6.42
C VAL A 33 12.01 -9.88 -5.19
N SER A 34 12.10 -11.22 -5.22
CA SER A 34 11.70 -12.05 -4.08
C SER A 34 12.60 -11.85 -2.87
N TRP A 35 13.91 -11.68 -3.09
CA TRP A 35 14.88 -11.35 -2.03
C TRP A 35 14.65 -9.97 -1.43
N ALA A 36 14.42 -8.95 -2.26
CA ALA A 36 14.12 -7.59 -1.79
C ALA A 36 12.80 -7.51 -1.00
N LEU A 37 11.86 -8.42 -1.25
CA LEU A 37 10.57 -8.48 -0.55
C LEU A 37 10.52 -9.57 0.53
N LEU A 38 11.67 -10.09 0.97
CA LEU A 38 11.75 -11.25 1.84
C LEU A 38 10.95 -11.07 3.15
N PRO A 39 11.06 -9.96 3.92
CA PRO A 39 10.33 -9.83 5.18
C PRO A 39 8.81 -9.95 5.00
N GLY A 40 8.25 -9.24 4.01
CA GLY A 40 6.83 -9.34 3.70
C GLY A 40 6.42 -10.73 3.18
N THR A 41 7.33 -11.42 2.47
CA THR A 41 7.11 -12.80 2.02
C THR A 41 6.99 -13.75 3.19
N VAL A 42 7.90 -13.65 4.16
CA VAL A 42 7.90 -14.51 5.36
C VAL A 42 6.61 -14.32 6.15
N VAL A 43 6.22 -13.07 6.42
CA VAL A 43 4.96 -12.78 7.14
C VAL A 43 3.74 -13.34 6.38
N SER A 44 3.67 -13.09 5.07
CA SER A 44 2.57 -13.54 4.23
C SER A 44 2.46 -15.07 4.13
N GLU A 45 3.58 -15.78 3.99
CA GLU A 45 3.57 -17.24 3.84
C GLU A 45 3.33 -17.93 5.17
N MET A 46 3.90 -17.44 6.28
CA MET A 46 3.60 -18.00 7.61
C MET A 46 2.11 -17.87 7.93
N ALA A 47 1.54 -16.67 7.76
CA ALA A 47 0.12 -16.44 8.00
C ALA A 47 -0.79 -17.29 7.11
N TYR A 48 -0.38 -17.56 5.87
CA TYR A 48 -1.10 -18.43 4.97
C TYR A 48 -1.05 -19.90 5.40
N ILE A 49 0.13 -20.42 5.77
CA ILE A 49 0.26 -21.79 6.28
C ILE A 49 -0.61 -21.98 7.52
N PHE A 50 -0.60 -21.02 8.44
CA PHE A 50 -1.49 -21.04 9.61
C PHE A 50 -2.97 -21.02 9.20
N GLY A 51 -3.35 -20.18 8.23
CA GLY A 51 -4.72 -20.14 7.72
C GLY A 51 -5.16 -21.47 7.11
N CYS A 52 -4.31 -22.12 6.32
CA CYS A 52 -4.57 -23.46 5.77
C CYS A 52 -4.71 -24.51 6.88
N LEU A 53 -3.85 -24.48 7.89
CA LEU A 53 -3.87 -25.44 9.00
C LEU A 53 -5.17 -25.34 9.81
N ILE A 54 -5.67 -24.12 10.03
CA ILE A 54 -6.90 -23.88 10.81
C ILE A 54 -8.17 -24.27 10.04
N THR A 55 -8.18 -24.09 8.71
CA THR A 55 -9.43 -24.12 7.93
C THR A 55 -9.60 -25.31 7.01
N GLY A 56 -8.56 -26.13 6.79
CA GLY A 56 -8.63 -27.30 5.91
C GLY A 56 -9.03 -26.92 4.48
N ASP A 57 -10.09 -27.54 3.96
CA ASP A 57 -10.51 -27.45 2.54
C ASP A 57 -11.19 -26.13 2.15
N LEU A 58 -11.68 -25.33 3.11
CA LEU A 58 -12.08 -23.92 2.86
C LEU A 58 -10.84 -23.00 2.61
N GLY A 59 -9.66 -23.61 2.63
CA GLY A 59 -8.34 -23.06 2.85
C GLY A 59 -7.93 -21.83 2.05
N PRO A 60 -8.10 -21.78 0.71
CA PRO A 60 -7.40 -20.75 -0.07
C PRO A 60 -7.87 -19.32 0.22
N VAL A 61 -9.17 -19.11 0.44
CA VAL A 61 -9.72 -17.76 0.69
C VAL A 61 -9.38 -17.31 2.10
N ILE A 62 -9.61 -18.16 3.10
CA ILE A 62 -9.33 -17.79 4.50
C ILE A 62 -7.82 -17.64 4.72
N ALA A 63 -6.99 -18.48 4.12
CA ALA A 63 -5.54 -18.33 4.21
C ALA A 63 -5.04 -17.06 3.50
N ALA A 64 -5.62 -16.69 2.36
CA ALA A 64 -5.32 -15.40 1.72
C ALA A 64 -5.76 -14.22 2.61
N PHE A 65 -6.92 -14.32 3.23
CA PHE A 65 -7.43 -13.32 4.18
C PHE A 65 -6.49 -13.15 5.39
N MET A 66 -6.06 -14.26 6.01
CA MET A 66 -5.09 -14.25 7.12
C MET A 66 -3.77 -13.60 6.74
N SER A 67 -3.29 -13.85 5.52
CA SER A 67 -2.08 -13.19 5.01
C SER A 67 -2.25 -11.68 4.84
N ILE A 68 -3.40 -11.22 4.33
CA ILE A 68 -3.67 -9.78 4.18
C ILE A 68 -3.73 -9.12 5.56
N LEU A 69 -4.42 -9.75 6.51
CA LEU A 69 -4.49 -9.28 7.90
C LEU A 69 -3.11 -9.23 8.56
N ALA A 70 -2.29 -10.27 8.40
CA ALA A 70 -0.95 -10.31 8.97
C ALA A 70 -0.04 -9.22 8.40
N CYS A 71 -0.07 -9.00 7.08
CA CYS A 71 0.66 -7.90 6.46
C CYS A 71 0.15 -6.53 6.94
N GLY A 72 -1.17 -6.33 7.02
CA GLY A 72 -1.77 -5.10 7.53
C GLY A 72 -1.39 -4.83 8.99
N ALA A 73 -1.49 -5.83 9.87
CA ALA A 73 -1.06 -5.75 11.25
C ALA A 73 0.45 -5.46 11.36
N GLY A 74 1.26 -6.09 10.51
CA GLY A 74 2.70 -5.82 10.42
C GLY A 74 2.98 -4.35 10.08
N ILE A 75 2.23 -3.75 9.16
CA ILE A 75 2.37 -2.32 8.82
C ILE A 75 2.03 -1.44 10.03
N VAL A 76 0.94 -1.75 10.76
CA VAL A 76 0.55 -1.00 11.97
C VAL A 76 1.61 -1.11 13.06
N ILE A 77 2.17 -2.30 13.29
CA ILE A 77 3.24 -2.52 14.27
C ILE A 77 4.51 -1.76 13.88
N VAL A 78 4.95 -1.89 12.63
CA VAL A 78 6.13 -1.18 12.10
C VAL A 78 5.95 0.33 12.20
N HIS A 79 4.74 0.83 11.94
CA HIS A 79 4.38 2.23 12.16
C HIS A 79 4.49 2.65 13.62
N ALA A 80 3.92 1.90 14.55
CA ALA A 80 3.99 2.24 15.97
C ALA A 80 5.42 2.26 16.52
N LEU A 81 6.29 1.39 16.00
CA LEU A 81 7.67 1.25 16.49
C LEU A 81 8.67 2.19 15.82
N LEU A 82 8.51 2.46 14.51
CA LEU A 82 9.51 3.13 13.69
C LEU A 82 8.96 4.29 12.85
N GLY A 83 7.63 4.45 12.80
CA GLY A 83 6.96 5.32 11.83
C GLY A 83 6.96 6.80 12.18
N GLU A 84 7.10 7.16 13.45
CA GLU A 84 7.04 8.57 13.91
C GLU A 84 7.91 9.54 13.07
N PRO A 85 9.23 9.31 12.85
CA PRO A 85 10.05 10.24 12.08
C PRO A 85 9.58 10.40 10.63
N VAL A 86 9.03 9.34 10.02
CA VAL A 86 8.66 9.35 8.61
C VAL A 86 7.25 9.88 8.40
N ILE A 87 6.29 9.42 9.20
CA ILE A 87 4.90 9.87 9.14
C ILE A 87 4.77 11.31 9.62
N GLY A 88 5.51 11.70 10.66
CA GLY A 88 5.57 13.09 11.11
C GLY A 88 6.05 14.03 10.01
N GLN A 89 7.15 13.69 9.33
CA GLN A 89 7.64 14.47 8.18
C GLN A 89 6.69 14.44 6.99
N PHE A 90 6.08 13.29 6.68
CA PHE A 90 5.09 13.20 5.61
C PHE A 90 3.87 14.10 5.87
N ALA A 91 3.36 14.07 7.11
CA ALA A 91 2.23 14.88 7.55
C ALA A 91 2.56 16.38 7.56
N VAL A 92 3.72 16.77 8.11
CA VAL A 92 4.09 18.18 8.33
C VAL A 92 4.74 18.84 7.13
N GLY A 93 5.61 18.12 6.40
CA GLY A 93 6.52 18.50 5.29
C GLY A 93 6.43 19.89 4.62
N ALA A 94 7.52 20.27 3.95
CA ALA A 94 7.87 21.63 3.51
C ALA A 94 6.72 22.62 3.18
N ASP A 95 5.70 22.18 2.42
CA ASP A 95 4.51 22.98 2.11
C ASP A 95 3.47 23.02 3.27
N ALA A 96 3.87 23.36 4.50
CA ALA A 96 2.99 23.41 5.68
C ALA A 96 1.79 24.38 5.54
N LEU A 97 1.80 25.26 4.53
CA LEU A 97 0.71 26.17 4.17
C LEU A 97 -0.41 25.49 3.37
N LEU A 98 -0.15 24.32 2.78
CA LEU A 98 -1.10 23.54 2.02
C LEU A 98 -1.60 22.41 2.93
N ARG A 99 -2.91 22.29 3.07
CA ARG A 99 -3.67 21.33 3.92
C ARG A 99 -2.95 20.00 4.20
N PRO A 100 -3.16 19.40 5.39
CA PRO A 100 -2.57 18.10 5.74
C PRO A 100 -2.77 17.08 4.62
N ALA A 101 -1.71 16.34 4.32
CA ALA A 101 -1.66 15.34 3.26
C ALA A 101 -2.56 14.14 3.63
N GLU A 102 -3.87 14.30 3.45
CA GLU A 102 -4.87 13.29 3.77
C GLU A 102 -5.60 12.83 2.51
N LEU A 103 -5.85 11.52 2.43
CA LEU A 103 -6.78 11.00 1.43
C LEU A 103 -8.20 11.53 1.69
N PRO A 104 -8.97 11.85 0.64
CA PRO A 104 -10.37 12.22 0.77
C PRO A 104 -11.16 11.11 1.45
N ARG A 105 -11.86 11.43 2.53
CA ARG A 105 -12.74 10.50 3.27
C ARG A 105 -14.09 10.28 2.59
N GLN A 106 -14.34 10.98 1.49
CA GLN A 106 -15.57 10.91 0.70
C GLN A 106 -15.22 10.51 -0.74
N LEU A 107 -16.08 9.69 -1.33
CA LEU A 107 -15.96 9.31 -2.74
C LEU A 107 -16.54 10.42 -3.63
N PRO A 108 -16.00 10.62 -4.84
CA PRO A 108 -16.46 11.67 -5.73
C PRO A 108 -17.85 11.29 -6.27
N THR A 109 -18.82 12.18 -6.10
CA THR A 109 -20.21 11.95 -6.57
C THR A 109 -20.47 12.54 -7.94
N HIS A 110 -19.55 13.35 -8.48
CA HIS A 110 -19.66 14.01 -9.78
C HIS A 110 -18.29 14.18 -10.45
N ALA A 111 -18.29 14.48 -11.75
CA ALA A 111 -17.08 14.55 -12.57
C ALA A 111 -16.05 15.59 -12.10
N ALA A 112 -16.50 16.78 -11.65
CA ALA A 112 -15.57 17.78 -11.12
C ALA A 112 -14.84 17.29 -9.86
N ALA A 113 -15.54 16.65 -8.91
CA ALA A 113 -14.92 16.09 -7.71
C ALA A 113 -13.94 14.96 -8.03
N PHE A 114 -14.20 14.19 -9.09
CA PHE A 114 -13.25 13.18 -9.57
C PHE A 114 -11.93 13.82 -10.03
N TRP A 115 -11.99 14.91 -10.81
CA TRP A 115 -10.79 15.62 -11.25
C TRP A 115 -10.04 16.28 -10.08
N ASP A 116 -10.76 16.85 -9.11
CA ASP A 116 -10.15 17.37 -7.88
C ASP A 116 -9.40 16.27 -7.12
N GLN A 117 -10.00 15.08 -7.02
CA GLN A 117 -9.36 13.93 -6.39
C GLN A 117 -8.14 13.45 -7.18
N PHE A 118 -8.17 13.48 -8.52
CA PHE A 118 -7.02 13.15 -9.35
C PHE A 118 -5.86 14.12 -9.13
N ILE A 119 -6.13 15.43 -9.11
CA ILE A 119 -5.13 16.46 -8.80
C ILE A 119 -4.53 16.23 -7.41
N LEU A 120 -5.35 15.84 -6.44
CA LEU A 120 -4.87 15.49 -5.12
C LEU A 120 -3.94 14.28 -5.14
N GLN A 121 -4.18 13.25 -5.97
CA GLN A 121 -3.25 12.13 -6.13
C GLN A 121 -1.88 12.59 -6.64
N VAL A 122 -1.85 13.52 -7.60
CA VAL A 122 -0.59 14.11 -8.10
C VAL A 122 0.11 14.91 -7.01
N ARG A 123 -0.63 15.64 -6.16
CA ARG A 123 -0.05 16.33 -5.00
C ARG A 123 0.53 15.35 -3.98
N LEU A 124 -0.16 14.25 -3.69
CA LEU A 124 0.34 13.18 -2.81
C LEU A 124 1.62 12.54 -3.38
N LEU A 125 1.68 12.32 -4.69
CA LEU A 125 2.89 11.84 -5.37
C LEU A 125 4.07 12.80 -5.18
N ARG A 126 3.85 14.09 -5.46
CA ARG A 126 4.87 15.15 -5.28
C ARG A 126 5.30 15.24 -3.81
N ARG A 127 4.35 15.17 -2.88
CA ARG A 127 4.61 15.19 -1.45
C ARG A 127 5.48 14.01 -1.03
N MET A 128 5.12 12.80 -1.47
CA MET A 128 5.91 11.59 -1.17
C MET A 128 7.34 11.72 -1.71
N ALA A 129 7.52 12.23 -2.93
CA ALA A 129 8.84 12.49 -3.50
C ALA A 129 9.65 13.48 -2.65
N GLY A 130 9.04 14.61 -2.23
CA GLY A 130 9.67 15.59 -1.34
C GLY A 130 10.05 14.99 0.01
N THR A 131 9.13 14.26 0.65
CA THR A 131 9.40 13.55 1.91
C THR A 131 10.59 12.60 1.76
N TRP A 132 10.66 11.79 0.71
CA TRP A 132 11.78 10.86 0.51
C TRP A 132 13.14 11.57 0.36
N LEU A 133 13.16 12.79 -0.19
CA LEU A 133 14.39 13.58 -0.32
C LEU A 133 14.80 14.26 0.99
N GLU A 134 13.83 14.64 1.83
CA GLU A 134 14.04 15.34 3.10
C GLU A 134 14.29 14.40 4.30
N LEU A 135 14.00 13.10 4.14
CA LEU A 135 14.21 12.09 5.17
C LEU A 135 15.68 12.01 5.60
N ASP A 136 15.90 11.89 6.91
CA ASP A 136 17.22 11.62 7.47
C ASP A 136 17.59 10.15 7.31
N TRP A 137 18.12 9.80 6.13
CA TRP A 137 18.51 8.43 5.78
C TRP A 137 19.65 7.87 6.65
N LEU A 138 20.37 8.72 7.39
CA LEU A 138 21.40 8.27 8.34
C LEU A 138 20.80 7.73 9.64
N ASN A 139 19.59 8.17 9.99
CA ASN A 139 18.84 7.58 11.09
C ASN A 139 18.33 6.20 10.67
N TRP A 140 18.97 5.13 11.12
CA TRP A 140 18.67 3.73 10.76
C TRP A 140 17.18 3.33 10.86
N ARG A 141 16.39 3.99 11.71
CA ARG A 141 14.94 3.74 11.84
C ARG A 141 14.19 4.10 10.56
N VAL A 142 14.61 5.16 9.88
CA VAL A 142 13.99 5.68 8.66
C VAL A 142 14.09 4.68 7.49
N PRO A 143 15.28 4.25 7.02
CA PRO A 143 15.38 3.29 5.94
C PRO A 143 14.76 1.95 6.32
N LEU A 144 14.85 1.53 7.58
CA LEU A 144 14.20 0.29 8.03
C LEU A 144 12.67 0.38 7.95
N PHE A 145 12.07 1.50 8.40
CA PHE A 145 10.63 1.73 8.29
C PHE A 145 10.19 1.74 6.82
N VAL A 146 10.85 2.54 5.98
CA VAL A 146 10.51 2.66 4.54
C VAL A 146 10.62 1.30 3.86
N TYR A 147 11.69 0.56 4.12
CA TYR A 147 11.90 -0.78 3.59
C TYR A 147 10.79 -1.75 4.04
N LEU A 148 10.55 -1.89 5.34
CA LEU A 148 9.55 -2.83 5.87
C LEU A 148 8.14 -2.47 5.42
N ALA A 149 7.75 -1.19 5.50
CA ALA A 149 6.45 -0.71 5.04
C ALA A 149 6.26 -1.01 3.55
N THR A 150 7.28 -0.78 2.72
CA THR A 150 7.25 -1.09 1.29
C THR A 150 7.10 -2.60 1.05
N CYS A 151 7.91 -3.42 1.70
CA CYS A 151 7.86 -4.87 1.56
C CYS A 151 6.49 -5.42 1.95
N LEU A 152 5.94 -4.98 3.08
CA LEU A 152 4.63 -5.42 3.58
C LEU A 152 3.50 -4.93 2.67
N SER A 153 3.57 -3.67 2.20
CA SER A 153 2.55 -3.10 1.32
C SER A 153 2.49 -3.82 -0.04
N ILE A 154 3.65 -4.08 -0.66
CA ILE A 154 3.69 -4.85 -1.92
C ILE A 154 3.21 -6.29 -1.70
N ARG A 155 3.48 -6.87 -0.52
CA ARG A 155 3.05 -8.24 -0.18
C ARG A 155 1.61 -8.36 0.32
N LEU A 156 0.84 -7.26 0.41
CA LEU A 156 -0.62 -7.32 0.52
C LEU A 156 -1.24 -8.04 -0.69
N ALA A 157 -0.57 -8.01 -1.85
CA ALA A 157 -0.92 -8.79 -3.02
C ALA A 157 -0.09 -10.09 -3.09
N PRO A 158 -0.63 -11.25 -2.68
CA PRO A 158 0.07 -12.52 -2.81
C PRO A 158 0.28 -12.90 -4.28
N VAL A 159 1.52 -13.22 -4.60
CA VAL A 159 1.98 -13.41 -5.99
C VAL A 159 1.77 -14.83 -6.49
N ARG A 160 1.95 -15.82 -5.62
CA ARG A 160 1.94 -17.25 -6.00
C ARG A 160 0.60 -17.93 -5.80
N ARG A 161 -0.43 -17.16 -5.44
CA ARG A 161 -1.74 -17.68 -5.05
C ARG A 161 -2.76 -17.45 -6.16
N SER A 162 -3.85 -18.20 -6.12
CA SER A 162 -4.93 -17.99 -7.07
C SER A 162 -5.48 -16.58 -6.90
N LEU A 163 -5.35 -15.77 -7.96
CA LEU A 163 -5.82 -14.38 -7.97
C LEU A 163 -7.29 -14.28 -7.55
N ARG A 164 -8.11 -15.27 -7.94
CA ARG A 164 -9.52 -15.38 -7.56
C ARG A 164 -9.72 -15.47 -6.05
N ALA A 165 -8.98 -16.35 -5.35
CA ALA A 165 -9.13 -16.51 -3.91
C ALA A 165 -8.67 -15.26 -3.15
N THR A 166 -7.61 -14.62 -3.64
CA THR A 166 -7.10 -13.38 -3.05
C THR A 166 -8.06 -12.22 -3.26
N LEU A 167 -8.60 -12.06 -4.47
CA LEU A 167 -9.60 -11.02 -4.75
C LEU A 167 -10.86 -11.24 -3.90
N ALA A 168 -11.32 -12.49 -3.79
CA ALA A 168 -12.42 -12.83 -2.89
C ALA A 168 -12.11 -12.45 -1.44
N ALA A 169 -10.90 -12.76 -0.94
CA ALA A 169 -10.48 -12.40 0.41
C ALA A 169 -10.46 -10.88 0.64
N VAL A 170 -9.96 -10.09 -0.32
CA VAL A 170 -9.97 -8.61 -0.25
C VAL A 170 -11.39 -8.07 -0.23
N VAL A 171 -12.28 -8.60 -1.07
CA VAL A 171 -13.70 -8.20 -1.11
C VAL A 171 -14.41 -8.55 0.21
N VAL A 172 -14.16 -9.73 0.76
CA VAL A 172 -14.69 -10.15 2.07
C VAL A 172 -14.17 -9.23 3.17
N LEU A 173 -12.86 -8.92 3.20
CA LEU A 173 -12.27 -7.99 4.17
C LEU A 173 -12.91 -6.60 4.09
N ALA A 174 -13.04 -6.07 2.87
CA ALA A 174 -13.69 -4.81 2.59
C ALA A 174 -15.15 -4.78 3.09
N ALA A 175 -15.90 -5.86 2.85
CA ALA A 175 -17.28 -5.98 3.31
C ALA A 175 -17.36 -6.03 4.84
N ILE A 176 -16.49 -6.81 5.50
CA ILE A 176 -16.41 -6.89 6.96
C ILE A 176 -16.12 -5.51 7.55
N ILE A 177 -15.13 -4.79 7.03
CA ILE A 177 -14.76 -3.46 7.52
C ILE A 177 -15.93 -2.48 7.36
N ALA A 178 -16.62 -2.52 6.22
CA ALA A 178 -17.79 -1.67 5.98
C ALA A 178 -18.93 -1.97 6.97
N ILE A 179 -19.23 -3.25 7.22
CA ILE A 179 -20.27 -3.67 8.18
C ILE A 179 -19.89 -3.26 9.61
N VAL A 180 -18.67 -3.56 10.04
CA VAL A 180 -18.18 -3.21 11.38
C VAL A 180 -18.23 -1.70 11.60
N GLY A 181 -17.83 -0.89 10.61
CA GLY A 181 -17.90 0.57 10.72
C GLY A 181 -19.32 1.11 10.83
N VAL A 182 -20.31 0.47 10.22
CA VAL A 182 -21.72 0.87 10.37
C VAL A 182 -22.25 0.53 11.76
N ILE A 183 -21.84 -0.62 12.32
CA ILE A 183 -22.36 -1.11 13.60
C ILE A 183 -21.68 -0.41 14.79
N TRP A 184 -20.38 -0.13 14.71
CA TRP A 184 -19.57 0.23 15.88
C TRP A 184 -19.03 1.67 15.80
N ARG A 185 -19.65 2.61 16.53
CA ARG A 185 -19.26 4.03 16.54
C ARG A 185 -17.82 4.30 17.01
N GLN A 186 -17.27 3.46 17.89
CA GLN A 186 -15.87 3.59 18.34
C GLN A 186 -14.87 3.39 17.19
N PHE A 187 -15.29 2.73 16.11
CA PHE A 187 -14.46 2.50 14.94
C PHE A 187 -14.13 3.81 14.20
N ASP A 188 -14.91 4.89 14.37
CA ASP A 188 -14.59 6.21 13.80
C ASP A 188 -13.27 6.77 14.34
N GLY A 189 -13.00 6.60 15.64
CA GLY A 189 -11.74 7.05 16.27
C GLY A 189 -10.53 6.29 15.74
N LEU A 190 -10.64 4.95 15.74
CA LEU A 190 -9.60 4.07 15.21
C LEU A 190 -9.32 4.34 13.73
N MET A 191 -10.36 4.60 12.94
CA MET A 191 -10.21 4.95 11.52
C MET A 191 -9.49 6.29 11.35
N GLY A 192 -9.76 7.26 12.22
CA GLY A 192 -9.04 8.54 12.26
C GLY A 192 -7.54 8.37 12.53
N ASP A 193 -7.19 7.51 13.49
CA ASP A 193 -5.79 7.24 13.87
C ASP A 193 -5.03 6.47 12.78
N ILE A 194 -5.70 5.57 12.06
CA ILE A 194 -5.11 4.76 10.98
C ILE A 194 -5.06 5.53 9.64
N TRP A 195 -5.87 6.58 9.46
CA TRP A 195 -5.97 7.29 8.18
C TRP A 195 -4.65 7.86 7.65
N PRO A 196 -3.77 8.47 8.48
CA PRO A 196 -2.46 8.95 8.03
C PRO A 196 -1.58 7.81 7.51
N LEU A 197 -1.60 6.65 8.19
CA LEU A 197 -0.85 5.46 7.78
C LEU A 197 -1.34 4.93 6.43
N VAL A 198 -2.66 4.88 6.23
CA VAL A 198 -3.26 4.47 4.96
C VAL A 198 -2.89 5.44 3.84
N THR A 199 -2.92 6.75 4.12
CA THR A 199 -2.52 7.78 3.17
C THR A 199 -1.05 7.65 2.79
N TYR A 200 -0.18 7.35 3.76
CA TYR A 200 1.24 7.10 3.52
C TYR A 200 1.46 5.85 2.66
N VAL A 201 0.82 4.72 2.98
CA VAL A 201 0.93 3.47 2.21
C VAL A 201 0.45 3.67 0.78
N TRP A 202 -0.72 4.30 0.60
CA TRP A 202 -1.26 4.64 -0.71
C TRP A 202 -0.27 5.49 -1.52
N SER A 203 0.21 6.58 -0.93
CA SER A 203 1.11 7.52 -1.59
C SER A 203 2.47 6.87 -1.92
N SER A 204 2.95 5.98 -1.06
CA SER A 204 4.21 5.23 -1.27
C SER A 204 4.08 4.27 -2.45
N LEU A 205 2.99 3.51 -2.53
CA LEU A 205 2.73 2.62 -3.67
C LEU A 205 2.55 3.40 -4.96
N LEU A 206 1.81 4.51 -4.93
CA LEU A 206 1.62 5.37 -6.09
C LEU A 206 2.96 5.96 -6.57
N PHE A 207 3.84 6.37 -5.65
CA PHE A 207 5.20 6.82 -5.94
C PHE A 207 6.08 5.72 -6.55
N LEU A 208 6.10 4.53 -5.95
CA LEU A 208 6.85 3.39 -6.48
C LEU A 208 6.37 2.98 -7.88
N LEU A 209 5.06 2.98 -8.11
CA LEU A 209 4.48 2.71 -9.42
C LEU A 209 4.93 3.75 -10.45
N ALA A 210 4.84 5.04 -10.13
CA ALA A 210 5.26 6.12 -11.01
C ALA A 210 6.75 6.03 -11.37
N VAL A 211 7.62 5.85 -10.38
CA VAL A 211 9.08 5.68 -10.60
C VAL A 211 9.36 4.45 -11.47
N SER A 212 8.68 3.33 -11.22
CA SER A 212 8.89 2.10 -11.99
C SER A 212 8.48 2.26 -13.45
N LEU A 213 7.37 2.94 -13.72
CA LEU A 213 6.91 3.25 -15.08
C LEU A 213 7.87 4.20 -15.79
N LEU A 214 8.36 5.24 -15.10
CA LEU A 214 9.37 6.16 -15.64
C LEU A 214 10.65 5.43 -16.04
N VAL A 215 11.16 4.56 -15.16
CA VAL A 215 12.36 3.77 -15.44
C VAL A 215 12.14 2.85 -16.65
N ARG A 216 11.00 2.15 -16.72
CA ARG A 216 10.66 1.31 -17.88
C ARG A 216 10.57 2.12 -19.17
N GLY A 217 9.93 3.29 -19.12
CA GLY A 217 9.80 4.21 -20.26
C GLY A 217 11.15 4.71 -20.75
N ALA A 218 12.03 5.12 -19.84
CA ALA A 218 13.38 5.58 -20.16
C ALA A 218 14.21 4.48 -20.85
N PHE A 219 14.18 3.24 -20.34
CA PHE A 219 14.84 2.11 -21.00
C PHE A 219 14.26 1.80 -22.38
N GLY A 220 12.94 1.92 -22.55
CA GLY A 220 12.29 1.76 -23.85
C GLY A 220 12.77 2.80 -24.87
N LEU A 221 12.85 4.07 -24.45
CA LEU A 221 13.32 5.17 -25.29
C LEU A 221 14.78 4.99 -25.71
N VAL A 222 15.67 4.66 -24.76
CA VAL A 222 17.10 4.43 -25.06
C VAL A 222 17.27 3.29 -26.06
N ARG A 223 16.48 2.21 -25.95
CA ARG A 223 16.53 1.10 -26.91
C ARG A 223 16.08 1.51 -28.30
N ALA A 224 15.04 2.32 -28.42
CA ALA A 224 14.57 2.82 -29.71
C ALA A 224 15.64 3.70 -30.39
N LEU A 225 16.28 4.60 -29.63
CA LEU A 225 17.32 5.49 -30.15
C LEU A 225 18.62 4.77 -30.56
N LEU A 226 18.92 3.60 -30.01
CA LEU A 226 20.11 2.81 -30.38
C LEU A 226 19.88 1.86 -31.57
N GLN A 227 18.65 1.72 -32.04
CA GLN A 227 18.28 0.86 -33.17
C GLN A 227 18.16 1.62 -34.50
N GLU A 228 18.21 2.96 -34.46
CA GLU A 228 18.31 3.84 -35.63
C GLU A 228 19.78 4.12 -35.97
#